data_AF-A0A7X0D1V6-F1
#
_entry.id   AF-A0A7X0D1V6-F1
#
_cell.length_a   1.000
_cell.length_b   1.000
_cell.length_c   1.000
_cell.angle_alpha   90.00
_cell.angle_beta   90.00
_cell.angle_gamma   90.00
#
_symmetry.space_group_name_H-M   'P 1'
#
loop_
_entity.id
_entity.type
_entity.pdbx_description
1 polymer ?
#
loop_
_entity_poly.entity_id
_entity_poly.type
_entity_poly.pdbx_seq_one_letter_code
_entity_poly.pdbx_strand_id
1 'polypeptide(L)' 'MKLAKPAPRYTLEELQETYELSIPQAAQIIDKFDGEKRRIDRFMRRCVRRRA' A
#
# COMPACT_ATOMS: atom_id res chain seq x y z
N MET A 1 -13.86 -24.90 -7.74
CA MET A 1 -12.88 -24.18 -6.90
C MET A 1 -13.11 -22.70 -7.12
N LYS A 2 -13.57 -21.93 -6.12
CA LYS A 2 -13.73 -20.48 -6.28
C LYS A 2 -12.34 -19.87 -6.29
N LEU A 3 -11.78 -19.60 -7.47
CA LEU A 3 -10.58 -18.76 -7.61
C LEU A 3 -10.96 -17.38 -7.06
N ALA A 4 -10.66 -17.13 -5.80
CA ALA A 4 -10.65 -15.79 -5.26
C ALA A 4 -9.70 -15.01 -6.16
N LYS A 5 -10.26 -14.07 -6.95
CA LYS A 5 -9.45 -13.16 -7.76
C LYS A 5 -8.36 -12.59 -6.86
N PRO A 6 -7.07 -12.65 -7.26
CA PRO A 6 -6.01 -12.14 -6.41
C PRO A 6 -6.39 -10.72 -6.00
N ALA A 7 -6.42 -10.47 -4.69
CA ALA A 7 -6.72 -9.14 -4.20
C ALA A 7 -5.73 -8.18 -4.87
N PRO A 8 -6.18 -7.01 -5.34
CA PRO A 8 -5.27 -6.05 -5.95
C PRO A 8 -4.16 -5.75 -4.94
N ARG A 9 -2.93 -6.01 -5.34
CA ARG A 9 -1.73 -5.74 -4.56
C ARG A 9 -0.99 -4.56 -5.19
N TYR A 10 -0.41 -3.72 -4.33
CA TYR A 10 0.53 -2.70 -4.76
C TYR A 10 1.89 -3.31 -5.04
N THR A 11 2.50 -2.94 -6.15
CA THR A 11 3.95 -3.04 -6.33
C THR A 11 4.66 -1.90 -5.62
N LEU A 12 5.98 -2.04 -5.43
CA LEU A 12 6.80 -1.02 -4.77
C LEU A 12 6.76 0.30 -5.53
N GLU A 13 6.82 0.24 -6.85
CA GLU A 13 6.78 1.38 -7.76
C GLU A 13 5.40 2.07 -7.71
N GLU A 14 4.30 1.30 -7.82
CA GLU A 14 2.95 1.86 -7.74
C GLU A 14 2.71 2.55 -6.41
N LEU A 15 3.20 1.97 -5.31
CA LEU A 15 3.03 2.53 -3.98
C LEU A 15 3.86 3.81 -3.79
N GLN A 16 5.07 3.81 -4.34
CA GLN A 16 5.96 4.97 -4.34
C GLN A 16 5.32 6.14 -5.09
N GLU A 17 4.81 5.90 -6.31
CA GLU A 17 4.16 6.93 -7.12
C GLU A 17 2.84 7.41 -6.51
N THR A 18 1.99 6.50 -6.03
CA THR A 18 0.65 6.84 -5.51
C THR A 18 0.71 7.75 -4.28
N TYR A 19 1.71 7.53 -3.41
CA TYR A 19 1.80 8.19 -2.11
C TYR A 19 3.07 9.03 -1.93
N GLU A 20 3.82 9.25 -3.02
CA GLU A 20 5.10 9.98 -3.06
C GLU A 20 6.05 9.56 -1.92
N LEU A 21 6.14 8.25 -1.70
CA LEU A 21 6.95 7.68 -0.62
C LEU A 21 8.40 7.55 -1.04
N SER A 22 9.31 7.47 -0.07
CA SER A 22 10.65 6.98 -0.35
C SER A 22 10.64 5.45 -0.54
N ILE A 23 11.52 4.91 -1.38
CA ILE A 23 11.73 3.46 -1.58
C ILE A 23 11.74 2.67 -0.25
N PRO A 24 12.52 3.04 0.80
CA PRO A 24 12.51 2.31 2.06
C PRO A 24 11.18 2.36 2.81
N GLN A 25 10.38 3.42 2.63
CA GLN A 25 9.05 3.54 3.24
C GLN A 25 8.03 2.67 2.49
N ALA A 26 8.07 2.68 1.16
CA ALA A 26 7.23 1.83 0.32
C ALA A 26 7.49 0.34 0.62
N ALA A 27 8.76 -0.06 0.71
CA ALA A 27 9.16 -1.42 1.07
C ALA A 27 8.60 -1.87 2.43
N GLN A 28 8.75 -1.04 3.48
CA GLN A 28 8.21 -1.35 4.81
C GLN A 28 6.70 -1.51 4.82
N ILE A 29 5.98 -0.74 4.00
CA ILE A 29 4.52 -0.77 3.93
C ILE A 29 4.05 -1.99 3.15
N ILE A 30 4.73 -2.36 2.06
CA ILE A 30 4.46 -3.59 1.34
C ILE A 30 4.70 -4.80 2.23
N ASP A 31 5.83 -4.85 2.92
CA ASP A 31 6.15 -5.95 3.84
C ASP A 31 5.10 -6.07 4.97
N LYS A 32 4.70 -4.94 5.56
CA LYS A 32 3.71 -4.90 6.65
C LYS A 32 2.30 -5.31 6.25
N PHE A 33 1.88 -5.02 5.02
CA PHE A 33 0.51 -5.26 4.55
C PHE A 33 0.43 -6.34 3.47
N ASP A 34 1.54 -7.02 3.20
CA ASP A 34 1.67 -8.05 2.17
C ASP A 34 1.25 -7.53 0.77
N GLY A 35 1.52 -6.25 0.53
CA GLY A 35 1.09 -5.51 -0.66
C GLY A 35 -0.41 -5.28 -0.78
N GLU A 36 -1.26 -5.65 0.17
CA GLU A 36 -2.72 -5.58 -0.01
C GLU A 36 -3.24 -4.14 -0.12
N LYS A 37 -3.73 -3.77 -1.32
CA LYS A 37 -4.12 -2.40 -1.68
C LYS A 37 -5.11 -1.77 -0.69
N ARG A 38 -6.14 -2.51 -0.28
CA ARG A 38 -7.19 -2.00 0.63
C ARG A 38 -6.64 -1.65 2.02
N ARG A 39 -5.71 -2.44 2.54
CA ARG A 39 -5.10 -2.21 3.86
C ARG A 39 -4.14 -1.04 3.80
N ILE A 40 -3.35 -0.97 2.73
CA ILE A 40 -2.41 0.13 2.51
C ILE A 40 -3.17 1.46 2.32
N ASP A 41 -4.21 1.50 1.49
CA ASP A 41 -5.02 2.72 1.30
C ASP A 41 -5.65 3.22 2.60
N ARG A 42 -6.13 2.31 3.43
CA ARG A 42 -6.70 2.66 4.74
C ARG A 42 -5.64 3.21 5.68
N PHE A 43 -4.45 2.61 5.67
CA PHE A 43 -3.30 3.07 6.44
C PHE A 43 -2.85 4.46 6.00
N MET A 44 -2.67 4.66 4.69
CA MET A 44 -2.23 5.93 4.11
C MET A 44 -3.21 7.06 4.35
N ARG A 45 -4.52 6.82 4.19
CA ARG A 45 -5.55 7.81 4.54
C ARG A 45 -5.45 8.29 5.99
N ARG A 46 -5.02 7.43 6.92
CA ARG A 46 -4.81 7.81 8.34
C ARG A 46 -3.50 8.57 8.58
N CYS A 47 -2.48 8.34 7.76
CA CYS A 47 -1.21 9.05 7.81
C CYS A 47 -1.32 10.45 7.19
N VAL A 48 -1.98 10.57 6.03
CA VAL A 48 -2.20 11.86 5.33
C VAL A 48 -3.02 12.82 6.18
N ARG A 49 -4.08 12.34 6.87
CA ARG A 49 -4.87 13.18 7.79
C ARG A 49 -4.10 13.75 8.99
N ARG A 50 -2.89 13.28 9.27
CA ARG A 50 -2.02 13.81 10.35
C ARG A 50 -0.98 14.82 9.86
N ARG A 51 -0.86 15.03 8.54
CA ARG A 51 0.02 16.05 7.93
C ARG A 51 -0.71 17.35 7.58
N ALA A 52 -2.03 17.41 7.80
CA ALA A 52 -2.85 18.62 7.64
C ALA A 52 -2.93 19.39 8.96
#